data_AF-A0A527VQ34-F1
#
_entry.id   AF-A0A527VQ34-F1
#
_cell.length_a   1.000
_cell.length_b   1.000
_cell.length_c   1.000
_cell.angle_alpha   90.00
_cell.angle_beta   90.00
_cell.angle_gamma   90.00
#
_symmetry.space_group_name_H-M   'P 1'
#
loop_
_entity.id
_entity.type
_entity.pdbx_description
1 polymer ?
#
loop_
_entity_poly.entity_id
_entity_poly.type
_entity_poly.pdbx_seq_one_letter_code
_entity_poly.pdbx_strand_id
1 'polypeptide(L)' 'DQASYKTAQEVAMAVTAGTIFIPEVGSSTHYYANYVHPGWARAMQRMTRIGLHIFYRTYGGGWS' A
#
# COMPACT_ATOMS: atom_id res chain seq x y z
N ASP A 1 3.08 -21.18 -4.27
CA ASP A 1 2.07 -22.12 -3.73
C ASP A 1 0.69 -21.73 -4.26
N GLN A 2 -0.09 -22.71 -4.72
CA GLN A 2 -1.39 -22.48 -5.35
C GLN A 2 -2.43 -21.96 -4.35
N ALA A 3 -2.35 -22.38 -3.08
CA ALA A 3 -3.25 -21.91 -2.03
C ALA A 3 -3.02 -20.42 -1.72
N SER A 4 -1.77 -19.99 -1.51
CA SER A 4 -1.44 -18.57 -1.29
C SER A 4 -1.88 -17.66 -2.46
N TYR A 5 -1.75 -18.14 -3.71
CA TYR A 5 -2.21 -17.37 -4.87
C TYR A 5 -3.74 -17.23 -4.89
N LYS A 6 -4.48 -18.30 -4.59
CA LYS A 6 -5.94 -18.26 -4.48
C LYS A 6 -6.40 -17.25 -3.42
N THR A 7 -5.80 -17.28 -2.23
CA THR A 7 -6.11 -16.29 -1.17
C THR A 7 -5.85 -14.86 -1.64
N ALA A 8 -4.74 -14.61 -2.35
CA ALA A 8 -4.45 -13.29 -2.90
C ALA A 8 -5.52 -12.82 -3.90
N GLN A 9 -6.02 -13.71 -4.76
CA GLN A 9 -7.10 -13.39 -5.70
C GLN A 9 -8.41 -13.06 -4.97
N GLU A 10 -8.77 -13.83 -3.93
CA GLU A 10 -9.97 -13.59 -3.12
C GLU A 10 -9.93 -12.21 -2.45
N VAL A 11 -8.79 -11.86 -1.84
CA VAL A 11 -8.58 -10.54 -1.23
C VAL A 11 -8.68 -9.44 -2.28
N ALA A 12 -8.03 -9.60 -3.43
CA ALA A 12 -8.07 -8.61 -4.50
C ALA A 12 -9.50 -8.33 -4.97
N MET A 13 -10.31 -9.38 -5.16
CA MET A 13 -11.72 -9.24 -5.53
C MET A 13 -12.56 -8.57 -4.45
N ALA A 14 -12.34 -8.89 -3.17
CA ALA A 14 -13.06 -8.26 -2.08
C ALA A 14 -12.72 -6.77 -1.92
N VAL A 15 -11.46 -6.38 -2.19
CA VAL A 15 -11.03 -4.97 -2.15
C VAL A 15 -11.64 -4.19 -3.32
N THR A 16 -11.60 -4.72 -4.54
CA THR A 16 -12.17 -4.03 -5.71
C THR A 16 -13.69 -3.93 -5.66
N ALA A 17 -14.37 -4.89 -5.02
CA ALA A 17 -15.80 -4.83 -4.74
C ALA A 17 -16.17 -3.83 -3.62
N GLY A 18 -15.19 -3.26 -2.92
CA GLY A 18 -15.42 -2.36 -1.78
C GLY A 18 -15.83 -3.08 -0.49
N THR A 19 -15.81 -4.42 -0.48
CA THR A 19 -16.11 -5.24 0.71
C THR A 19 -15.03 -5.09 1.78
N ILE A 20 -13.76 -4.96 1.36
CA ILE A 20 -12.63 -4.70 2.23
C ILE A 20 -12.02 -3.36 1.87
N PHE A 21 -11.90 -2.49 2.87
CA PHE A 21 -11.21 -1.21 2.73
C PHE A 21 -10.39 -0.93 4.00
N ILE A 22 -9.14 -0.48 3.81
CA ILE A 22 -8.22 -0.15 4.90
C ILE A 22 -7.97 1.37 4.84
N PRO A 23 -8.66 2.19 5.67
CA PRO A 23 -8.58 3.64 5.61
C PRO A 23 -7.16 4.20 5.74
N GLU A 24 -6.31 3.53 6.52
CA GLU A 24 -4.93 3.93 6.81
C GLU A 24 -4.04 3.92 5.56
N VAL A 25 -4.38 3.12 4.54
CA VAL A 25 -3.67 3.08 3.25
C VAL A 25 -4.52 3.57 2.08
N GLY A 26 -5.80 3.90 2.29
CA GLY A 26 -6.76 4.15 1.21
C GLY A 26 -6.39 5.29 0.24
N SER A 27 -5.56 6.24 0.68
CA SER A 27 -5.02 7.33 -0.16
C SER A 27 -3.52 7.23 -0.44
N SER A 28 -2.90 6.08 -0.11
CA SER A 28 -1.48 5.84 -0.40
C SER A 28 -1.29 5.57 -1.88
N THR A 29 -0.22 6.12 -2.45
CA THR A 29 0.17 5.92 -3.86
C THR A 29 1.49 5.17 -3.99
N HIS A 30 2.26 5.09 -2.91
CA HIS A 30 3.59 4.49 -2.87
C HIS A 30 3.73 3.58 -1.66
N TYR A 31 4.56 2.56 -1.79
CA TYR A 31 5.04 1.78 -0.65
C TYR A 31 6.46 1.29 -0.90
N TYR A 32 7.21 1.02 0.17
CA TYR A 32 8.48 0.32 0.10
C TYR A 32 8.62 -0.67 1.26
N ALA A 33 9.35 -1.76 1.05
CA ALA A 33 9.63 -2.73 2.11
C ALA A 33 10.69 -2.18 3.07
N ASN A 34 10.59 -2.40 4.37
CA ASN A 34 11.44 -1.78 5.41
C ASN A 34 12.96 -2.01 5.28
N TYR A 35 13.38 -2.93 4.40
CA TYR A 35 14.78 -3.17 4.04
C TYR A 35 15.24 -2.39 2.79
N VAL A 36 14.40 -1.51 2.22
CA VAL A 36 14.69 -0.64 1.07
C VAL A 36 14.69 0.83 1.51
N HIS A 37 15.52 1.66 0.89
CA HIS A 37 15.64 3.09 1.21
C HIS A 37 15.47 3.95 -0.05
N PRO A 38 14.22 4.26 -0.47
CA PRO A 38 14.00 5.06 -1.68
C PRO A 38 14.18 6.56 -1.42
N GLY A 39 14.79 7.26 -2.37
CA GLY A 39 15.04 8.70 -2.28
C GLY A 39 13.78 9.57 -2.19
N TRP A 40 12.64 9.08 -2.69
CA TRP A 40 11.35 9.78 -2.65
C TRP A 40 10.67 9.75 -1.28
N ALA A 41 11.04 8.84 -0.36
CA ALA A 41 10.33 8.67 0.92
C ALA A 41 10.37 9.93 1.80
N ARG A 42 11.44 10.72 1.71
CA ARG A 42 11.57 11.99 2.45
C ARG A 42 10.66 13.11 1.92
N ALA A 43 10.16 12.98 0.70
CA ALA A 43 9.33 13.97 0.03
C ALA A 43 7.81 13.68 0.15
N MET A 44 7.43 12.62 0.86
CA MET A 44 6.04 12.15 0.96
C MET A 44 5.60 11.97 2.41
N GLN A 45 4.28 11.96 2.63
CA GLN A 45 3.69 11.68 3.93
C GLN A 45 3.71 10.18 4.19
N ARG A 46 4.39 9.74 5.26
CA ARG A 46 4.28 8.36 5.74
C ARG A 46 2.87 8.14 6.29
N MET A 47 2.21 7.07 5.84
CA MET A 47 0.84 6.74 6.21
C MET A 47 0.80 5.68 7.32
N THR A 48 1.10 4.43 6.98
CA THR A 48 1.14 3.31 7.95
C THR A 48 2.12 2.22 7.50
N ARG A 49 2.29 1.16 8.30
CA ARG A 49 3.07 -0.04 7.96
C ARG A 49 2.20 -1.28 8.10
N ILE A 50 2.14 -2.10 7.06
CA ILE A 50 1.50 -3.43 7.06
C ILE A 50 2.56 -4.48 6.73
N GLY A 51 2.86 -5.34 7.71
CA GLY A 51 3.95 -6.31 7.57
C GLY A 51 5.30 -5.64 7.32
N LEU A 52 5.93 -5.94 6.20
CA LEU A 52 7.21 -5.32 5.80
C LEU A 52 7.01 -4.01 5.02
N HIS A 53 5.80 -3.72 4.51
CA HIS A 53 5.55 -2.59 3.63
C HIS A 53 5.16 -1.33 4.41
N ILE A 54 5.82 -0.22 4.11
CA ILE A 54 5.52 1.12 4.64
C ILE A 54 4.88 1.93 3.52
N PHE A 55 3.67 2.42 3.76
CA PHE A 55 2.85 3.13 2.79
C PHE A 55 3.04 4.65 2.91
N TYR A 56 2.97 5.32 1.76
CA TYR A 56 3.20 6.75 1.61
C TYR A 56 2.17 7.38 0.68
N ARG A 57 1.89 8.65 0.92
CA ARG A 57 1.02 9.51 0.11
C ARG A 57 1.75 10.78 -0.28
N THR A 58 1.55 11.24 -1.51
CA THR A 58 2.09 12.51 -1.97
C THR A 58 1.39 13.69 -1.30
N TYR A 59 2.14 14.75 -1.01
CA TYR A 59 1.52 15.99 -0.53
C TYR A 59 0.73 16.61 -1.69
N GLY A 60 -0.58 16.83 -1.50
CA GLY A 60 -1.45 17.40 -2.54
C GLY A 60 -1.91 16.45 -3.64
N GLY A 61 -1.61 15.14 -3.56
CA GLY A 61 -2.19 14.12 -4.45
C GLY A 61 -1.61 14.03 -5.87
N GLY A 62 -0.64 14.88 -6.23
CA GLY A 62 0.09 14.80 -7.50
C GLY A 62 1.33 13.90 -7.43
N TRP A 63 1.77 13.37 -8.56
CA TRP A 63 3.15 12.86 -8.72
C TRP A 63 4.07 14.06 -8.88
N SER A 64 5.04 14.23 -7.98
CA SER A 64 6.13 15.21 -8.13
C SER A 64 7.37 14.54 -8.71
#